data_AF-A0A838AJJ0-F1
#
_entry.id   AF-A0A838AJJ0-F1
#
_cell.length_a   1.000
_cell.length_b   1.000
_cell.length_c   1.000
_cell.angle_alpha   90.00
_cell.angle_beta   90.00
_cell.angle_gamma   90.00
#
_symmetry.space_group_name_H-M   'P 1'
#
loop_
_entity.id
_entity.type
_entity.pdbx_description
1 polymer ?
#
loop_
_entity_poly.entity_id
_entity_poly.type
_entity_poly.pdbx_seq_one_letter_code
_entity_poly.pdbx_strand_id
1 'polypeptide(L)'
;MKTTIATIAAILLVGSIAPFVNAEGVPAWVKNNAGWWADGTISESEFIQGIQFLIKDGIIVIPPTTVSAEKSQSVPAWVKNNAGWWADGTITDTQFINGIQHLIKTGVISLSTSESKSPESAPKTTSQSKSPEYTPKTTSQSKSPESAPKTTSDSSRLAGLQANLDKCKDIFQTYARFDCVDKAKLEITEYEYEQKSTKYVVGPATYYYPGAEVEISPNGQALLIIKMLVKNTGSTNNVSLFCTGPTVCNYDVWNGKDVFRYSTNDFTNGNIVLTPGDSREFTMLFGPMIPIPGSTKFIYDPAKDYDFRISEPWGSATIPLNLQ
;
A
#
# COMPACT_ATOMS: atom_id res chain seq x y z
N MET A 1 70.17 -49.26 17.20
CA MET A 1 69.19 -49.00 16.10
C MET A 1 67.84 -48.72 16.74
N LYS A 2 67.38 -47.47 16.73
CA LYS A 2 66.04 -47.08 17.21
C LYS A 2 65.32 -46.43 16.03
N THR A 3 64.31 -47.13 15.52
CA THR A 3 63.43 -46.69 14.43
C THR A 3 62.28 -45.87 15.03
N THR A 4 62.22 -44.58 14.71
CA THR A 4 61.05 -43.73 14.98
C THR A 4 60.17 -43.68 13.73
N ILE A 5 58.99 -44.28 13.83
CA ILE A 5 57.90 -44.17 12.86
C ILE A 5 57.13 -42.89 13.21
N ALA A 6 57.16 -41.90 12.32
CA ALA A 6 56.35 -40.69 12.42
C ALA A 6 54.97 -40.96 11.78
N THR A 7 53.94 -41.03 12.61
CA THR A 7 52.53 -41.11 12.20
C THR A 7 52.05 -39.72 11.78
N ILE A 8 51.80 -39.52 10.49
CA ILE A 8 51.16 -38.31 9.96
C ILE A 8 49.64 -38.49 10.10
N ALA A 9 49.05 -37.78 11.07
CA ALA A 9 47.61 -37.64 11.18
C ALA A 9 47.11 -36.65 10.12
N ALA A 10 46.50 -37.16 9.06
CA ALA A 10 45.78 -36.35 8.09
C ALA A 10 44.45 -35.89 8.72
N ILE A 11 44.45 -34.67 9.27
CA ILE A 11 43.25 -34.00 9.75
C ILE A 11 42.47 -33.51 8.51
N LEU A 12 41.47 -34.28 8.10
CA LEU A 12 40.44 -33.82 7.16
C LEU A 12 39.55 -32.80 7.88
N LEU A 13 39.92 -31.52 7.80
CA LEU A 13 39.01 -30.42 8.11
C LEU A 13 37.91 -30.40 7.05
N VAL A 14 36.79 -31.05 7.33
CA VAL A 14 35.54 -30.79 6.61
C VAL A 14 35.08 -29.41 7.08
N GLY A 15 35.49 -28.39 6.33
CA GLY A 15 34.94 -27.06 6.48
C GLY A 15 33.45 -27.11 6.13
N SER A 16 32.60 -27.19 7.14
CA SER A 16 31.17 -26.91 7.00
C SER A 16 31.03 -25.47 6.53
N ILE A 17 30.88 -25.27 5.22
CA ILE A 17 30.54 -23.98 4.64
C ILE A 17 29.06 -23.78 4.93
N ALA A 18 28.76 -23.21 6.10
CA ALA A 18 27.44 -22.62 6.31
C ALA A 18 27.28 -21.50 5.27
N PRO A 19 26.14 -21.41 4.56
CA PRO A 19 25.88 -20.26 3.71
C PRO A 19 25.95 -19.01 4.59
N PHE A 20 26.93 -18.15 4.33
CA PHE A 20 27.05 -16.86 4.99
C PHE A 20 25.80 -16.03 4.64
N VAL A 21 25.03 -15.67 5.66
CA VAL A 21 23.92 -14.73 5.54
C VAL A 21 24.52 -13.34 5.36
N ASN A 22 24.44 -12.78 4.16
CA ASN A 22 24.61 -11.35 3.96
C ASN A 22 23.30 -10.65 4.35
N ALA A 23 23.19 -10.24 5.62
CA ALA A 23 22.18 -9.30 6.11
C ALA A 23 22.68 -7.85 6.06
N GLU A 24 23.70 -7.58 5.25
CA GLU A 24 24.19 -6.23 5.00
C GLU A 24 23.20 -5.56 4.04
N GLY A 25 22.17 -4.91 4.58
CA GLY A 25 21.19 -4.27 3.72
C GLY A 25 19.83 -3.90 4.32
N VAL A 26 19.53 -4.22 5.59
CA VAL A 26 18.26 -3.76 6.18
C VAL A 26 18.37 -2.26 6.51
N PRO A 27 17.56 -1.39 5.89
CA PRO A 27 17.61 0.03 6.21
C PRO A 27 17.26 0.29 7.70
N ALA A 28 17.97 1.23 8.33
CA ALA A 28 17.81 1.51 9.76
C ALA A 28 16.36 1.86 10.16
N TRP A 29 15.58 2.48 9.26
CA TRP A 29 14.18 2.84 9.52
C TRP A 29 13.27 1.64 9.77
N VAL A 30 13.63 0.46 9.24
CA VAL A 30 12.84 -0.76 9.39
C VAL A 30 12.76 -1.22 10.85
N LYS A 31 13.79 -0.89 11.64
CA LYS A 31 13.91 -1.26 13.06
C LYS A 31 12.88 -0.53 13.94
N ASN A 32 12.38 0.63 13.50
CA ASN A 32 11.37 1.39 14.24
C ASN A 32 10.08 0.60 14.43
N ASN A 33 9.66 -0.18 13.43
CA ASN A 33 8.46 -1.02 13.50
C ASN A 33 8.60 -2.12 14.57
N ALA A 34 9.81 -2.64 14.76
CA ALA A 34 10.10 -3.63 15.79
C ALA A 34 10.08 -3.01 17.20
N GLY A 35 10.58 -1.78 17.34
CA GLY A 35 10.49 -1.01 18.59
C GLY A 35 9.04 -0.70 18.97
N TRP A 36 8.24 -0.20 18.02
CA TRP A 36 6.83 0.07 18.24
C TRP A 36 6.03 -1.17 18.63
N TRP A 37 6.37 -2.34 18.09
CA TRP A 37 5.73 -3.58 18.51
C TRP A 37 6.17 -3.98 19.92
N ALA A 38 7.47 -3.90 20.23
CA ALA A 38 8.01 -4.21 21.55
C ALA A 38 7.36 -3.36 22.66
N ASP A 39 7.18 -2.06 22.39
CA ASP A 39 6.55 -1.10 23.31
C ASP A 39 5.01 -1.24 23.35
N GLY A 40 4.42 -2.07 22.49
CA GLY A 40 2.97 -2.28 22.40
C GLY A 40 2.22 -1.12 21.73
N THR A 41 2.93 -0.26 21.00
CA THR A 41 2.35 0.82 20.19
C THR A 41 1.63 0.27 18.96
N ILE A 42 2.15 -0.79 18.35
CA ILE A 42 1.45 -1.55 17.30
C ILE A 42 1.12 -2.96 17.77
N SER A 43 0.02 -3.49 17.28
CA SER A 43 -0.46 -4.85 17.55
C SER A 43 0.42 -5.92 16.89
N GLU A 44 0.33 -7.16 17.36
CA GLU A 44 0.99 -8.32 16.75
C GLU A 44 0.59 -8.50 15.27
N SER A 45 -0.68 -8.27 14.93
CA SER A 45 -1.15 -8.32 13.54
C SER A 45 -0.52 -7.26 12.66
N GLU A 46 -0.40 -6.01 13.14
CA GLU A 46 0.22 -4.92 12.40
C GLU A 46 1.72 -5.16 12.20
N PHE A 47 2.39 -5.69 13.23
CA PHE A 47 3.79 -6.07 13.14
C PHE A 47 4.01 -7.20 12.12
N ILE A 48 3.19 -8.27 12.15
CA ILE A 48 3.26 -9.37 11.19
C ILE A 48 3.04 -8.84 9.76
N GLN A 49 2.03 -7.99 9.54
CA GLN A 49 1.76 -7.38 8.24
C GLN A 49 2.92 -6.52 7.75
N GLY A 50 3.54 -5.74 8.65
CA GLY A 50 4.74 -4.97 8.34
C GLY A 50 5.91 -5.86 7.91
N ILE A 51 6.19 -6.94 8.62
CA ILE A 51 7.24 -7.90 8.25
C ILE A 51 6.92 -8.58 6.92
N GLN A 52 5.67 -8.99 6.68
CA GLN A 52 5.24 -9.55 5.40
C GLN A 52 5.47 -8.57 4.26
N PHE A 53 5.13 -7.29 4.46
CA PHE A 53 5.37 -6.23 3.47
C PHE A 53 6.87 -6.04 3.21
N LEU A 54 7.69 -5.94 4.24
CA LEU A 54 9.14 -5.75 4.12
C LEU A 54 9.82 -6.90 3.38
N ILE A 55 9.32 -8.12 3.56
CA ILE A 55 9.77 -9.30 2.81
C ILE A 55 9.26 -9.23 1.36
N LYS A 56 8.00 -8.84 1.14
CA LYS A 56 7.41 -8.68 -0.21
C LYS A 56 8.17 -7.64 -1.04
N ASP A 57 8.56 -6.52 -0.44
CA ASP A 57 9.21 -5.41 -1.13
C ASP A 57 10.73 -5.61 -1.28
N GLY A 58 11.26 -6.76 -0.88
CA GLY A 58 12.69 -7.09 -0.96
C GLY A 58 13.58 -6.30 0.00
N ILE A 59 12.98 -5.55 0.93
CA ILE A 59 13.68 -4.77 1.95
C ILE A 59 14.30 -5.70 3.01
N ILE A 60 13.60 -6.78 3.35
CA ILE A 60 14.13 -7.88 4.16
C ILE A 60 14.22 -9.12 3.29
N VAL A 61 15.44 -9.61 3.08
CA VAL A 61 15.69 -10.86 2.34
C VAL A 61 15.73 -12.03 3.33
N ILE A 62 14.79 -12.96 3.19
CA ILE A 62 14.76 -14.19 4.00
C ILE A 62 15.42 -15.33 3.21
N PRO A 63 16.36 -16.09 3.80
CA PRO A 63 16.91 -17.26 3.15
C PRO A 63 15.82 -18.28 2.77
N PRO A 64 16.01 -19.12 1.73
CA PRO A 64 15.03 -20.11 1.31
C PRO A 64 14.57 -20.96 2.49
N THR A 65 13.26 -20.93 2.79
CA THR A 65 12.69 -21.57 3.97
C THR A 65 11.41 -22.30 3.60
N THR A 66 11.31 -23.56 4.01
CA THR A 66 10.11 -24.39 3.84
C THR A 66 9.24 -24.32 5.09
N VAL A 67 7.93 -24.16 4.90
CA VAL A 67 6.96 -24.17 6.01
C VAL A 67 6.80 -25.61 6.49
N SER A 68 6.96 -25.84 7.79
CA SER A 68 6.76 -27.13 8.44
C SER A 68 5.25 -27.42 8.58
N ALA A 69 4.86 -28.70 8.55
CA ALA A 69 3.45 -29.10 8.62
C ALA A 69 2.77 -28.82 9.98
N GLU A 70 3.56 -28.54 11.01
CA GLU A 70 3.09 -28.19 12.35
C GLU A 70 2.88 -26.67 12.46
N LYS A 71 1.62 -26.24 12.41
CA LYS A 71 1.22 -24.84 12.58
C LYS A 71 1.19 -24.51 14.06
N SER A 72 2.03 -23.59 14.52
CA SER A 72 1.86 -22.95 15.83
C SER A 72 0.93 -21.74 15.71
N GLN A 73 -0.03 -21.62 16.62
CA GLN A 73 -1.19 -20.73 16.49
C GLN A 73 -0.96 -19.27 16.95
N SER A 74 0.20 -18.94 17.51
CA SER A 74 0.53 -17.59 18.00
C SER A 74 2.03 -17.30 17.95
N VAL A 75 2.38 -16.02 17.90
CA VAL A 75 3.78 -15.58 18.01
C VAL A 75 4.26 -15.83 19.44
N PRO A 76 5.34 -16.60 19.65
CA PRO A 76 5.87 -16.77 21.00
C PRO A 76 6.33 -15.45 21.61
N ALA A 77 6.12 -15.26 22.92
CA ALA A 77 6.48 -14.02 23.63
C ALA A 77 7.97 -13.62 23.51
N TRP A 78 8.87 -14.60 23.28
CA TRP A 78 10.29 -14.32 23.06
C TRP A 78 10.55 -13.48 21.80
N VAL A 79 9.68 -13.55 20.79
CA VAL A 79 9.83 -12.79 19.54
C VAL A 79 9.68 -11.29 19.79
N LYS A 80 8.78 -10.90 20.70
CA LYS A 80 8.57 -9.50 21.09
C LYS A 80 9.79 -8.90 21.77
N ASN A 81 10.45 -9.67 22.64
CA ASN A 81 11.71 -9.27 23.26
C ASN A 81 12.83 -9.13 22.22
N ASN A 82 12.91 -10.06 21.26
CA ASN A 82 13.88 -9.98 20.17
C ASN A 82 13.65 -8.78 19.25
N ALA A 83 12.39 -8.37 19.03
CA ALA A 83 12.07 -7.16 18.28
C ALA A 83 12.56 -5.89 18.99
N GLY A 84 12.38 -5.78 20.31
CA GLY A 84 12.95 -4.69 21.10
C GLY A 84 14.47 -4.66 21.06
N TRP A 85 15.11 -5.82 21.27
CA TRP A 85 16.58 -5.94 21.18
C TRP A 85 17.11 -5.64 19.78
N TRP A 86 16.33 -5.88 18.73
CA TRP A 86 16.72 -5.53 17.36
C TRP A 86 16.61 -4.03 17.11
N ALA A 87 15.55 -3.39 17.63
CA ALA A 87 15.36 -1.94 17.58
C ALA A 87 16.49 -1.18 18.29
N ASP A 88 16.90 -1.67 19.47
CA ASP A 88 17.97 -1.09 20.28
C ASP A 88 19.39 -1.44 19.77
N GLY A 89 19.49 -2.22 18.68
CA GLY A 89 20.78 -2.66 18.13
C GLY A 89 21.53 -3.68 18.98
N THR A 90 20.88 -4.27 19.98
CA THR A 90 21.43 -5.32 20.86
C THR A 90 21.60 -6.65 20.13
N ILE A 91 20.70 -6.95 19.17
CA ILE A 91 20.88 -8.07 18.23
C ILE A 91 21.03 -7.55 16.79
N THR A 92 21.81 -8.29 16.00
CA THR A 92 22.09 -7.99 14.59
C THR A 92 20.90 -8.30 13.68
N ASP A 93 20.90 -7.72 12.48
CA ASP A 93 19.89 -7.96 11.46
C ASP A 93 19.80 -9.45 11.11
N THR A 94 20.95 -10.13 10.97
CA THR A 94 21.02 -11.59 10.77
C THR A 94 20.31 -12.36 11.88
N GLN A 95 20.55 -12.00 13.15
CA GLN A 95 19.94 -12.69 14.29
C GLN A 95 18.42 -12.51 14.32
N PHE A 96 17.94 -11.30 14.02
CA PHE A 96 16.51 -11.03 13.94
C PHE A 96 15.86 -11.73 12.74
N ILE A 97 16.48 -11.68 11.56
CA ILE A 97 16.04 -12.35 10.34
C ILE A 97 15.94 -13.86 10.54
N ASN A 98 16.90 -14.50 11.22
CA ASN A 98 16.82 -15.92 11.56
C ASN A 98 15.61 -16.24 12.45
N GLY A 99 15.21 -15.31 13.33
CA GLY A 99 13.98 -15.41 14.11
C GLY A 99 12.72 -15.36 13.22
N ILE A 100 12.65 -14.40 12.29
CA ILE A 100 11.55 -14.30 11.32
C ILE A 100 11.48 -15.55 10.42
N GLN A 101 12.64 -16.05 9.98
CA GLN A 101 12.77 -17.28 9.22
C GLN A 101 12.16 -18.47 9.99
N HIS A 102 12.44 -18.57 11.29
CA HIS A 102 11.84 -19.58 12.15
C HIS A 102 10.31 -19.45 12.23
N LEU A 103 9.77 -18.23 12.33
CA LEU A 103 8.33 -18.00 12.41
C LEU A 103 7.59 -18.33 11.11
N ILE A 104 8.24 -18.12 9.97
CA ILE A 104 7.74 -18.58 8.67
C ILE A 104 7.77 -20.12 8.63
N LYS A 105 8.86 -20.73 9.09
CA LYS A 105 9.00 -22.18 9.17
C LYS A 105 7.94 -22.82 10.06
N THR A 106 7.55 -22.20 11.17
CA THR A 106 6.50 -22.73 12.08
C THR A 106 5.08 -22.30 11.69
N GLY A 107 4.92 -21.61 10.56
CA GLY A 107 3.61 -21.20 10.04
C GLY A 107 2.91 -20.09 10.84
N VAL A 108 3.63 -19.41 11.75
CA VAL A 108 3.13 -18.26 12.51
C VAL A 108 3.00 -17.06 11.59
N ILE A 109 4.03 -16.81 10.77
CA ILE A 109 3.99 -15.83 9.69
C ILE A 109 3.61 -16.58 8.42
N SER A 110 2.33 -16.48 8.04
CA SER A 110 1.85 -16.95 6.74
C SER A 110 2.11 -15.87 5.70
N LEU A 111 2.69 -16.23 4.56
CA LEU A 111 2.81 -15.32 3.43
C LEU A 111 1.61 -15.44 2.47
N SER A 112 0.54 -16.09 2.92
CA SER A 112 -0.67 -16.41 2.17
C SER A 112 -1.93 -16.23 3.05
N THR A 113 -2.60 -15.07 2.98
CA THR A 113 -3.94 -14.79 3.58
C THR A 113 -4.35 -13.37 3.17
N SER A 114 -5.42 -13.04 2.44
CA SER A 114 -6.88 -13.21 2.63
C SER A 114 -7.41 -12.60 3.94
N GLU A 115 -8.01 -11.41 3.84
CA GLU A 115 -8.58 -10.60 4.93
C GLU A 115 -9.97 -11.10 5.38
N SER A 116 -10.22 -11.12 6.70
CA SER A 116 -11.57 -11.11 7.26
C SER A 116 -11.65 -10.18 8.49
N LYS A 117 -12.62 -9.27 8.43
CA LYS A 117 -13.00 -8.22 9.39
C LYS A 117 -13.48 -8.74 10.75
N SER A 118 -13.39 -7.90 11.79
CA SER A 118 -14.39 -7.85 12.88
C SER A 118 -14.53 -6.40 13.41
N PRO A 119 -15.74 -5.94 13.80
CA PRO A 119 -16.06 -4.55 14.15
C PRO A 119 -15.91 -4.29 15.66
N GLU A 120 -16.02 -3.02 16.10
CA GLU A 120 -16.98 -2.56 17.14
C GLU A 120 -16.73 -1.13 17.70
N SER A 121 -17.83 -0.35 17.73
CA SER A 121 -18.27 0.67 18.71
C SER A 121 -17.51 1.99 18.97
N ALA A 122 -18.26 3.08 18.82
CA ALA A 122 -18.02 4.42 19.40
C ALA A 122 -18.52 4.50 20.86
N PRO A 123 -18.19 5.58 21.62
CA PRO A 123 -19.21 6.65 21.77
C PRO A 123 -18.71 8.11 21.91
N LYS A 124 -19.45 9.01 21.23
CA LYS A 124 -19.99 10.37 21.54
C LYS A 124 -19.32 11.29 22.59
N THR A 125 -19.25 12.60 22.28
CA THR A 125 -19.97 13.76 22.94
C THR A 125 -19.43 15.10 22.36
N THR A 126 -20.18 15.85 21.52
CA THR A 126 -21.11 17.00 21.79
C THR A 126 -20.46 18.32 22.23
N SER A 127 -20.59 19.38 21.40
CA SER A 127 -20.94 20.80 21.71
C SER A 127 -20.43 21.73 20.57
N GLN A 128 -21.25 22.16 19.61
CA GLN A 128 -22.10 23.39 19.58
C GLN A 128 -21.35 24.74 19.68
N SER A 129 -21.28 25.49 18.56
CA SER A 129 -21.54 26.95 18.49
C SER A 129 -21.69 27.43 17.03
N LYS A 130 -22.24 28.65 16.84
CA LYS A 130 -23.19 29.09 15.82
C LYS A 130 -22.65 30.24 14.93
N SER A 131 -22.98 30.22 13.62
CA SER A 131 -23.25 31.36 12.66
C SER A 131 -22.19 32.44 12.37
N PRO A 132 -22.34 33.33 11.35
CA PRO A 132 -23.14 33.33 10.10
C PRO A 132 -22.27 33.60 8.81
N GLU A 133 -22.63 33.10 7.62
CA GLU A 133 -23.25 33.81 6.47
C GLU A 133 -22.38 34.85 5.71
N TYR A 134 -21.96 34.52 4.48
CA TYR A 134 -21.87 35.46 3.35
C TYR A 134 -21.87 34.72 1.98
N THR A 135 -22.60 35.28 1.01
CA THR A 135 -22.73 34.96 -0.43
C THR A 135 -21.70 35.80 -1.23
N PRO A 136 -21.58 35.84 -2.59
CA PRO A 136 -22.42 35.30 -3.68
C PRO A 136 -21.70 34.64 -4.90
N LYS A 137 -22.53 33.96 -5.74
CA LYS A 137 -22.58 33.84 -7.22
C LYS A 137 -21.25 33.93 -8.04
N THR A 138 -20.98 33.11 -9.06
CA THR A 138 -21.74 32.98 -10.32
C THR A 138 -21.16 31.85 -11.21
N THR A 139 -22.08 31.13 -11.83
CA THR A 139 -22.03 30.17 -12.96
C THR A 139 -21.16 30.56 -14.16
N SER A 140 -20.53 29.58 -14.83
CA SER A 140 -20.51 29.49 -16.30
C SER A 140 -20.18 28.07 -16.77
N GLN A 141 -21.08 27.59 -17.64
CA GLN A 141 -21.15 26.27 -18.26
C GLN A 141 -20.05 26.07 -19.31
N SER A 142 -19.56 24.83 -19.47
CA SER A 142 -19.28 24.32 -20.82
C SER A 142 -19.40 22.80 -20.88
N LYS A 143 -19.89 22.36 -22.03
CA LYS A 143 -20.55 21.10 -22.35
C LYS A 143 -19.52 20.19 -23.03
N SER A 144 -19.35 18.95 -22.57
CA SER A 144 -18.54 17.94 -23.28
C SER A 144 -19.46 17.00 -24.08
N PRO A 145 -19.16 16.63 -25.33
CA PRO A 145 -19.92 15.65 -26.08
C PRO A 145 -19.43 14.21 -25.85
N GLU A 146 -20.45 13.36 -25.84
CA GLU A 146 -20.55 11.90 -25.78
C GLU A 146 -19.65 11.11 -26.76
N SER A 147 -19.13 9.99 -26.28
CA SER A 147 -18.25 9.05 -26.98
C SER A 147 -19.01 7.88 -27.62
N ALA A 148 -18.58 7.47 -28.82
CA ALA A 148 -19.05 6.28 -29.55
C ALA A 148 -18.02 5.11 -29.48
N PRO A 149 -18.42 3.84 -29.74
CA PRO A 149 -17.77 2.63 -29.19
C PRO A 149 -16.62 2.05 -30.03
N LYS A 150 -15.59 1.49 -29.35
CA LYS A 150 -14.52 0.62 -29.90
C LYS A 150 -14.65 -0.77 -29.27
N THR A 151 -14.66 -1.88 -30.04
CA THR A 151 -14.94 -3.22 -29.45
C THR A 151 -14.29 -4.43 -30.16
N THR A 152 -13.15 -4.29 -30.85
CA THR A 152 -12.51 -5.48 -31.50
C THR A 152 -11.02 -5.67 -31.19
N SER A 153 -10.24 -4.61 -31.00
CA SER A 153 -8.84 -4.72 -30.54
C SER A 153 -8.72 -5.01 -29.04
N ASP A 154 -9.69 -4.51 -28.28
CA ASP A 154 -9.62 -4.41 -26.83
C ASP A 154 -9.86 -5.79 -26.19
N SER A 155 -10.80 -6.58 -26.75
CA SER A 155 -11.05 -7.97 -26.31
C SER A 155 -9.85 -8.90 -26.51
N SER A 156 -9.05 -8.70 -27.56
CA SER A 156 -7.86 -9.51 -27.82
C SER A 156 -6.71 -9.19 -26.87
N ARG A 157 -6.53 -7.91 -26.50
CA ARG A 157 -5.49 -7.49 -25.54
C ARG A 157 -5.80 -8.03 -24.14
N LEU A 158 -7.06 -7.92 -23.69
CA LEU A 158 -7.47 -8.47 -22.39
C LEU A 158 -7.26 -9.99 -22.32
N ALA A 159 -7.61 -10.72 -23.38
CA ALA A 159 -7.37 -12.17 -23.45
C ALA A 159 -5.88 -12.53 -23.32
N GLY A 160 -4.99 -11.74 -23.93
CA GLY A 160 -3.54 -11.90 -23.80
C GLY A 160 -3.04 -11.67 -22.37
N LEU A 161 -3.53 -10.63 -21.70
CA LEU A 161 -3.19 -10.34 -20.30
C LEU A 161 -3.69 -11.44 -19.36
N GLN A 162 -4.92 -11.91 -19.56
CA GLN A 162 -5.48 -13.02 -18.79
C GLN A 162 -4.69 -14.32 -18.99
N ALA A 163 -4.24 -14.59 -20.22
CA ALA A 163 -3.38 -15.73 -20.50
C ALA A 163 -2.01 -15.61 -19.82
N ASN A 164 -1.46 -14.40 -19.69
CA ASN A 164 -0.22 -14.17 -18.93
C ASN A 164 -0.41 -14.43 -17.44
N LEU A 165 -1.54 -14.00 -16.86
CA LEU A 165 -1.90 -14.33 -15.48
C LEU A 165 -2.05 -15.85 -15.28
N ASP A 166 -2.63 -16.56 -16.26
CA ASP A 166 -2.80 -18.01 -16.18
C ASP A 166 -1.47 -18.77 -16.19
N LYS A 167 -0.46 -18.31 -16.94
CA LYS A 167 0.89 -18.90 -16.94
C LYS A 167 1.56 -18.87 -15.57
N CYS A 168 1.17 -17.94 -14.69
CA CYS A 168 1.74 -17.88 -13.34
C CYS A 168 1.40 -19.14 -12.51
N LYS A 169 0.31 -19.87 -12.84
CA LYS A 169 -0.12 -21.09 -12.11
C LYS A 169 0.93 -22.20 -12.15
N ASP A 170 1.72 -22.24 -13.22
CA ASP A 170 2.74 -23.28 -13.44
C ASP A 170 4.05 -23.01 -12.70
N ILE A 171 4.20 -21.83 -12.07
CA ILE A 171 5.41 -21.48 -11.32
C ILE A 171 5.38 -22.17 -9.95
N PHE A 172 6.20 -23.19 -9.71
CA PHE A 172 6.18 -23.94 -8.45
C PHE A 172 6.69 -23.16 -7.23
N GLN A 173 7.61 -22.22 -7.43
CA GLN A 173 8.12 -21.40 -6.34
C GLN A 173 7.08 -20.35 -5.93
N THR A 174 6.64 -20.41 -4.67
CA THR A 174 5.57 -19.55 -4.14
C THR A 174 5.83 -18.06 -4.36
N TYR A 175 7.06 -17.58 -4.16
CA TYR A 175 7.41 -16.17 -4.32
C TYR A 175 7.40 -15.72 -5.79
N ALA A 176 8.09 -16.43 -6.69
CA ALA A 176 8.03 -16.10 -8.12
C ALA A 176 6.61 -16.21 -8.69
N ARG A 177 5.79 -17.14 -8.16
CA ARG A 177 4.36 -17.21 -8.50
C ARG A 177 3.64 -15.95 -8.03
N PHE A 178 3.87 -15.52 -6.80
CA PHE A 178 3.26 -14.32 -6.25
C PHE A 178 3.63 -13.08 -7.06
N ASP A 179 4.92 -12.85 -7.33
CA ASP A 179 5.40 -11.71 -8.13
C ASP A 179 4.83 -11.72 -9.54
N CYS A 180 4.74 -12.91 -10.16
CA CYS A 180 4.10 -13.09 -11.47
C CYS A 180 2.63 -12.70 -11.41
N VAL A 181 1.89 -13.20 -10.41
CA VAL A 181 0.46 -12.92 -10.25
C VAL A 181 0.22 -11.44 -9.95
N ASP A 182 1.02 -10.82 -9.09
CA ASP A 182 0.91 -9.41 -8.71
C ASP A 182 1.13 -8.51 -9.94
N LYS A 183 2.20 -8.74 -10.70
CA LYS A 183 2.49 -8.03 -11.96
C LYS A 183 1.41 -8.24 -13.01
N ALA A 184 0.99 -9.48 -13.25
CA ALA A 184 -0.02 -9.78 -14.26
C ALA A 184 -1.39 -9.19 -13.89
N LYS A 185 -1.76 -9.18 -12.60
CA LYS A 185 -2.96 -8.49 -12.12
C LYS A 185 -2.86 -6.98 -12.30
N LEU A 186 -1.70 -6.39 -12.00
CA LEU A 186 -1.49 -4.96 -12.21
C LEU A 186 -1.67 -4.59 -13.69
N GLU A 187 -1.11 -5.36 -14.63
CA GLU A 187 -1.30 -5.13 -16.07
C GLU A 187 -2.78 -5.21 -16.49
N ILE A 188 -3.55 -6.16 -15.95
CA ILE A 188 -5.00 -6.26 -16.19
C ILE A 188 -5.71 -5.04 -15.63
N THR A 189 -5.39 -4.64 -14.39
CA THR A 189 -5.94 -3.45 -13.75
C THR A 189 -5.63 -2.20 -14.58
N GLU A 190 -4.39 -2.00 -15.02
CA GLU A 190 -4.03 -0.89 -15.91
C GLU A 190 -4.90 -0.86 -17.16
N TYR A 191 -5.06 -2.01 -17.81
CA TYR A 191 -5.88 -2.14 -19.00
C TYR A 191 -7.34 -1.76 -18.72
N GLU A 192 -7.94 -2.25 -17.62
CA GLU A 192 -9.31 -1.91 -17.25
C GLU A 192 -9.48 -0.40 -17.03
N TYR A 193 -8.56 0.24 -16.31
CA TYR A 193 -8.57 1.69 -16.12
C TYR A 193 -8.41 2.44 -17.44
N GLU A 194 -7.55 1.98 -18.35
CA GLU A 194 -7.40 2.57 -19.69
C GLU A 194 -8.70 2.56 -20.50
N GLN A 195 -9.56 1.54 -20.31
CA GLN A 195 -10.83 1.43 -21.02
C GLN A 195 -11.95 2.26 -20.38
N LYS A 196 -12.04 2.27 -19.05
CA LYS A 196 -13.21 2.81 -18.34
C LYS A 196 -13.03 4.22 -17.76
N SER A 197 -11.83 4.80 -17.88
CA SER A 197 -11.48 6.03 -17.15
C SER A 197 -11.20 7.22 -18.05
N THR A 198 -11.48 8.40 -17.51
CA THR A 198 -10.99 9.67 -18.06
C THR A 198 -9.53 9.87 -17.65
N LYS A 199 -8.69 10.28 -18.60
CA LYS A 199 -7.25 10.48 -18.40
C LYS A 199 -6.94 11.93 -18.06
N TYR A 200 -6.15 12.14 -17.02
CA TYR A 200 -5.64 13.45 -16.61
C TYR A 200 -4.11 13.40 -16.51
N VAL A 201 -3.42 14.13 -17.39
CA VAL A 201 -1.96 14.25 -17.35
C VAL A 201 -1.60 15.41 -16.44
N VAL A 202 -0.81 15.14 -15.40
CA VAL A 202 -0.38 16.10 -14.39
C VAL A 202 1.13 15.97 -14.27
N GLY A 203 1.88 16.92 -14.80
CA GLY A 203 3.34 16.81 -14.86
C GLY A 203 3.80 15.46 -15.45
N PRO A 204 4.66 14.68 -14.78
CA PRO A 204 5.12 13.36 -15.24
C PRO A 204 4.13 12.21 -14.99
N ALA A 205 3.05 12.43 -14.24
CA ALA A 205 2.08 11.40 -13.88
C ALA A 205 0.81 11.47 -14.74
N THR A 206 0.27 10.32 -15.13
CA THR A 206 -1.06 10.22 -15.73
C THR A 206 -2.00 9.53 -14.75
N TYR A 207 -3.09 10.21 -14.42
CA TYR A 207 -4.17 9.70 -13.59
C TYR A 207 -5.31 9.17 -14.48
N TYR A 208 -5.84 8.01 -14.12
CA TYR A 208 -6.98 7.36 -14.76
C TYR A 208 -8.14 7.33 -13.76
N TYR A 209 -9.09 8.23 -13.96
CA TYR A 209 -10.23 8.43 -13.08
C TYR A 209 -11.51 7.83 -13.69
N PRO A 210 -12.04 6.72 -13.13
CA PRO A 210 -13.24 6.04 -13.64
C PRO A 210 -14.56 6.69 -13.20
N GLY A 211 -14.52 7.67 -12.30
CA GLY A 211 -15.69 8.21 -11.62
C GLY A 211 -15.56 8.06 -10.11
N ALA A 212 -16.41 8.78 -9.38
CA ALA A 212 -16.50 8.69 -7.92
C ALA A 212 -17.80 8.01 -7.52
N GLU A 213 -17.77 7.33 -6.38
CA GLU A 213 -18.93 6.64 -5.82
C GLU A 213 -19.37 7.36 -4.55
N VAL A 214 -20.68 7.49 -4.34
CA VAL A 214 -21.24 8.08 -3.12
C VAL A 214 -22.13 7.05 -2.45
N GLU A 215 -21.72 6.58 -1.28
CA GLU A 215 -22.53 5.69 -0.45
C GLU A 215 -23.26 6.50 0.62
N ILE A 216 -24.59 6.37 0.70
CA ILE A 216 -25.40 7.00 1.75
C ILE A 216 -25.80 5.93 2.75
N SER A 217 -25.28 6.06 3.97
CA SER A 217 -25.65 5.15 5.07
C SER A 217 -27.09 5.40 5.56
N PRO A 218 -27.71 4.46 6.29
CA PRO A 218 -29.09 4.58 6.77
C PRO A 218 -29.36 5.80 7.67
N ASN A 219 -28.32 6.36 8.30
CA ASN A 219 -28.41 7.55 9.13
C ASN A 219 -28.26 8.87 8.32
N GLY A 220 -28.19 8.78 6.99
CA GLY A 220 -28.04 9.90 6.07
C GLY A 220 -26.61 10.43 5.92
N GLN A 221 -25.61 9.74 6.47
CA GLN A 221 -24.21 10.12 6.27
C GLN A 221 -23.71 9.62 4.91
N ALA A 222 -23.20 10.54 4.11
CA ALA A 222 -22.56 10.24 2.83
C ALA A 222 -21.06 9.94 3.02
N LEU A 223 -20.60 8.93 2.29
CA LEU A 223 -19.20 8.56 2.10
C LEU A 223 -18.88 8.70 0.62
N LEU A 224 -18.01 9.65 0.28
CA LEU A 224 -17.50 9.81 -1.08
C LEU A 224 -16.23 8.97 -1.23
N ILE A 225 -16.22 8.08 -2.21
CA ILE A 225 -15.14 7.16 -2.52
C ILE A 225 -14.53 7.59 -3.85
N ILE A 226 -13.26 7.97 -3.83
CA ILE A 226 -12.49 8.28 -5.02
C ILE A 226 -11.41 7.22 -5.15
N LYS A 227 -11.54 6.39 -6.19
CA LYS A 227 -10.61 5.32 -6.49
C LYS A 227 -10.05 5.52 -7.90
N MET A 228 -8.73 5.60 -8.02
CA MET A 228 -8.08 5.85 -9.31
C MET A 228 -6.73 5.16 -9.43
N LEU A 229 -6.28 4.99 -10.67
CA LEU A 229 -4.93 4.54 -10.98
C LEU A 229 -4.07 5.74 -11.36
N VAL A 230 -2.84 5.81 -10.85
CA VAL A 230 -1.83 6.75 -11.30
C VAL A 230 -0.64 6.00 -11.90
N LYS A 231 -0.08 6.51 -13.00
CA LYS A 231 1.07 5.91 -13.68
C LYS A 231 2.15 6.96 -13.97
N ASN A 232 3.40 6.61 -13.75
CA ASN A 232 4.53 7.44 -14.16
C ASN A 232 4.78 7.24 -15.67
N THR A 233 4.19 8.11 -16.49
CA THR A 233 4.26 8.01 -17.96
C THR A 233 5.22 9.01 -18.59
N GLY A 234 5.56 10.09 -17.88
CA GLY A 234 6.24 11.25 -18.42
C GLY A 234 7.67 11.47 -17.90
N SER A 235 8.19 10.59 -17.05
CA SER A 235 9.52 10.74 -16.44
C SER A 235 10.33 9.46 -16.49
N THR A 236 11.64 9.59 -16.71
CA THR A 236 12.64 8.52 -16.56
C THR A 236 13.18 8.41 -15.14
N ASN A 237 12.74 9.29 -14.25
CA ASN A 237 13.04 9.26 -12.82
C ASN A 237 11.80 8.86 -12.02
N ASN A 238 12.00 8.49 -10.76
CA ASN A 238 10.93 8.23 -9.81
C ASN A 238 10.05 9.48 -9.61
N VAL A 239 8.74 9.27 -9.56
CA VAL A 239 7.74 10.30 -9.26
C VAL A 239 7.12 9.98 -7.91
N SER A 240 7.16 10.94 -6.99
CA SER A 240 6.55 10.81 -5.66
C SER A 240 5.29 11.65 -5.59
N LEU A 241 4.20 11.02 -5.15
CA LEU A 241 2.94 11.65 -4.77
C LEU A 241 2.94 11.81 -3.25
N PHE A 242 2.44 12.93 -2.71
CA PHE A 242 2.55 13.23 -1.29
C PHE A 242 1.18 13.47 -0.62
N CYS A 243 0.98 12.76 0.49
CA CYS A 243 -0.16 12.91 1.39
C CYS A 243 0.25 12.42 2.79
N THR A 244 1.05 13.21 3.51
CA THR A 244 1.65 12.84 4.81
C THR A 244 0.70 12.98 6.00
N GLY A 245 -0.44 13.63 5.79
CA GLY A 245 -1.53 13.68 6.75
C GLY A 245 -2.70 14.53 6.25
N PRO A 246 -3.84 14.56 6.96
CA PRO A 246 -5.04 15.25 6.48
C PRO A 246 -4.87 16.77 6.32
N THR A 247 -3.92 17.37 7.04
CA THR A 247 -3.54 18.78 6.93
C THR A 247 -2.41 19.03 5.93
N VAL A 248 -1.64 17.99 5.58
CA VAL A 248 -0.48 18.04 4.68
C VAL A 248 -0.67 16.99 3.61
N CYS A 249 -1.63 17.26 2.72
CA CYS A 249 -1.94 16.40 1.59
C CYS A 249 -2.19 17.23 0.34
N ASN A 250 -1.61 16.76 -0.77
CA ASN A 250 -1.69 17.41 -2.08
C ASN A 250 -3.01 17.09 -2.81
N TYR A 251 -3.95 16.47 -2.10
CA TYR A 251 -5.24 16.02 -2.59
C TYR A 251 -6.36 16.51 -1.67
N ASP A 252 -7.39 17.10 -2.27
CA ASP A 252 -8.61 17.49 -1.55
C ASP A 252 -9.83 17.46 -2.49
N VAL A 253 -11.01 17.52 -1.89
CA VAL A 253 -12.26 17.76 -2.61
C VAL A 253 -12.72 19.18 -2.33
N TRP A 254 -13.18 19.88 -3.36
CA TRP A 254 -13.62 21.27 -3.26
C TRP A 254 -14.97 21.45 -3.98
N ASN A 255 -15.86 22.26 -3.43
CA ASN A 255 -17.19 22.52 -4.00
C ASN A 255 -17.42 23.98 -4.43
N GLY A 256 -16.35 24.72 -4.72
CA GLY A 256 -16.43 26.17 -4.94
C GLY A 256 -16.25 27.01 -3.66
N LYS A 257 -16.51 26.45 -2.47
CA LYS A 257 -16.54 27.17 -1.20
C LYS A 257 -15.71 26.51 -0.10
N ASP A 258 -15.99 25.24 0.17
CA ASP A 258 -15.41 24.47 1.25
C ASP A 258 -14.36 23.50 0.70
N VAL A 259 -13.26 23.33 1.45
CA VAL A 259 -12.25 22.30 1.18
C VAL A 259 -12.49 21.12 2.12
N PHE A 260 -12.68 19.95 1.54
CA PHE A 260 -12.89 18.69 2.22
C PHE A 260 -11.61 17.87 2.16
N ARG A 261 -11.14 17.44 3.32
CA ARG A 261 -9.96 16.57 3.45
C ARG A 261 -10.42 15.11 3.52
N TYR A 262 -9.53 14.21 3.12
CA TYR A 262 -9.79 12.77 3.14
C TYR A 262 -9.93 12.26 4.57
N SER A 263 -10.82 11.28 4.80
CA SER A 263 -10.98 10.57 6.07
C SER A 263 -10.03 9.39 6.18
N THR A 264 -9.86 8.67 5.07
CA THR A 264 -8.95 7.53 4.94
C THR A 264 -8.30 7.56 3.55
N ASN A 265 -7.07 7.08 3.42
CA ASN A 265 -6.40 6.89 2.13
C ASN A 265 -5.35 5.76 2.18
N ASP A 266 -4.79 5.40 1.02
CA ASP A 266 -3.80 4.33 0.85
C ASP A 266 -2.31 4.78 0.91
N PHE A 267 -2.03 6.03 1.30
CA PHE A 267 -0.68 6.61 1.44
C PHE A 267 -0.08 6.22 2.80
N THR A 268 0.19 4.92 2.97
CA THR A 268 0.68 4.33 4.24
C THR A 268 1.92 5.01 4.82
N ASN A 269 2.84 5.48 3.98
CA ASN A 269 4.08 6.16 4.41
C ASN A 269 4.04 7.67 4.14
N GLY A 270 2.85 8.22 3.92
CA GLY A 270 2.68 9.62 3.57
C GLY A 270 3.06 9.97 2.12
N ASN A 271 3.56 9.02 1.36
CA ASN A 271 3.85 9.17 -0.05
C ASN A 271 3.64 7.86 -0.84
N ILE A 272 3.47 8.02 -2.15
CA ILE A 272 3.51 6.92 -3.12
C ILE A 272 4.66 7.22 -4.07
N VAL A 273 5.60 6.29 -4.21
CA VAL A 273 6.70 6.41 -5.18
C VAL A 273 6.40 5.52 -6.38
N LEU A 274 6.43 6.09 -7.57
CA LEU A 274 6.27 5.39 -8.84
C LEU A 274 7.61 5.42 -9.57
N THR A 275 8.20 4.25 -9.83
CA THR A 275 9.36 4.17 -10.73
C THR A 275 8.91 4.39 -12.18
N PRO A 276 9.84 4.63 -13.13
CA PRO A 276 9.48 4.88 -14.53
C PRO A 276 8.64 3.75 -15.12
N GLY A 277 7.44 4.08 -15.62
CA GLY A 277 6.50 3.11 -16.19
C GLY A 277 5.64 2.37 -15.17
N ASP A 278 5.89 2.50 -13.87
CA ASP A 278 5.05 1.88 -12.84
C ASP A 278 3.72 2.61 -12.68
N SER A 279 2.72 1.85 -12.27
CA SER A 279 1.43 2.37 -11.84
C SER A 279 1.04 1.86 -10.45
N ARG A 280 0.17 2.61 -9.79
CA ARG A 280 -0.43 2.21 -8.53
C ARG A 280 -1.88 2.68 -8.48
N GLU A 281 -2.74 1.79 -8.00
CA GLU A 281 -4.10 2.13 -7.61
C GLU A 281 -4.10 2.72 -6.20
N PHE A 282 -4.85 3.80 -6.00
CA PHE A 282 -5.07 4.34 -4.66
C PHE A 282 -6.52 4.77 -4.48
N THR A 283 -6.98 4.68 -3.25
CA THR A 283 -8.31 5.07 -2.81
C THR A 283 -8.18 6.21 -1.80
N MET A 284 -9.08 7.18 -1.92
CA MET A 284 -9.28 8.24 -0.93
C MET A 284 -10.76 8.32 -0.60
N LEU A 285 -11.06 8.31 0.70
CA LEU A 285 -12.41 8.42 1.23
C LEU A 285 -12.64 9.82 1.79
N PHE A 286 -13.85 10.34 1.62
CA PHE A 286 -14.26 11.65 2.14
C PHE A 286 -15.56 11.51 2.92
N GLY A 287 -15.50 11.82 4.21
CA GLY A 287 -16.58 11.58 5.17
C GLY A 287 -16.70 10.11 5.60
N PRO A 288 -17.71 9.77 6.42
CA PRO A 288 -18.24 10.64 7.46
C PRO A 288 -17.25 10.74 8.64
N MET A 289 -17.03 11.98 9.08
CA MET A 289 -16.32 12.39 10.31
C MET A 289 -14.78 12.42 10.22
N ILE A 290 -14.24 13.65 10.09
CA ILE A 290 -12.88 14.00 10.48
C ILE A 290 -12.98 15.25 11.34
N PRO A 291 -12.94 15.14 12.67
CA PRO A 291 -12.76 16.28 13.55
C PRO A 291 -11.26 16.57 13.65
N ILE A 292 -10.63 17.01 12.55
CA ILE A 292 -9.25 17.52 12.58
C ILE A 292 -9.33 19.05 12.59
N PRO A 293 -8.51 19.75 13.40
CA PRO A 293 -8.43 21.21 13.36
C PRO A 293 -8.22 21.71 11.92
N GLY A 294 -9.17 22.50 11.41
CA GLY A 294 -9.11 23.08 10.07
C GLY A 294 -9.72 22.26 8.93
N SER A 295 -10.33 21.09 9.18
CA SER A 295 -11.05 20.33 8.15
C SER A 295 -12.57 20.54 8.20
N THR A 296 -13.20 20.73 7.05
CA THR A 296 -14.67 20.78 6.92
C THR A 296 -15.24 19.37 6.76
N LYS A 297 -16.33 19.08 7.45
CA LYS A 297 -17.07 17.83 7.28
C LYS A 297 -17.61 17.75 5.85
N PHE A 298 -17.32 16.65 5.14
CA PHE A 298 -17.99 16.36 3.88
C PHE A 298 -19.48 16.12 4.13
N ILE A 299 -20.31 16.96 3.53
CA ILE A 299 -21.76 16.83 3.48
C ILE A 299 -22.10 16.82 2.01
N TYR A 300 -22.60 15.67 1.55
CA TYR A 300 -23.05 15.53 0.17
C TYR A 300 -24.30 16.36 -0.06
N ASP A 301 -24.27 17.16 -1.11
CA ASP A 301 -25.34 18.02 -1.57
C ASP A 301 -25.47 17.81 -3.09
N PRO A 302 -26.53 17.11 -3.56
CA PRO A 302 -26.70 16.79 -4.98
C PRO A 302 -26.88 18.04 -5.86
N ALA A 303 -27.14 19.22 -5.27
CA ALA A 303 -27.25 20.47 -6.01
C ALA A 303 -25.89 21.16 -6.25
N LYS A 304 -24.79 20.58 -5.76
CA LYS A 304 -23.45 21.16 -5.88
C LYS A 304 -22.56 20.33 -6.78
N ASP A 305 -21.69 21.04 -7.49
CA ASP A 305 -20.55 20.45 -8.16
C ASP A 305 -19.40 20.26 -7.17
N TYR A 306 -18.65 19.19 -7.37
CA TYR A 306 -17.48 18.86 -6.57
C TYR A 306 -16.33 18.53 -7.50
N ASP A 307 -15.15 19.02 -7.14
CA ASP A 307 -13.91 18.75 -7.84
C ASP A 307 -12.93 18.05 -6.91
N PHE A 308 -12.24 17.03 -7.41
CA PHE A 308 -11.03 16.51 -6.80
C PHE A 308 -9.82 17.25 -7.33
N ARG A 309 -9.06 17.87 -6.43
CA ARG A 309 -7.91 18.69 -6.78
C ARG A 309 -6.63 17.97 -6.45
N ILE A 310 -5.69 18.03 -7.40
CA ILE A 310 -4.33 17.52 -7.28
C ILE A 310 -3.41 18.76 -7.28
N SER A 311 -2.50 18.85 -6.32
CA SER A 311 -1.58 19.98 -6.14
C SER A 311 -0.18 19.48 -5.76
N GLU A 312 0.43 18.69 -6.63
CA GLU A 312 1.79 18.17 -6.43
C GLU A 312 2.84 19.21 -6.84
N PRO A 313 4.08 19.15 -6.30
CA PRO A 313 5.14 20.11 -6.65
C PRO A 313 5.48 20.14 -8.14
N TRP A 314 5.19 19.06 -8.86
CA TRP A 314 5.46 18.88 -10.29
C TRP A 314 4.23 19.10 -11.18
N GLY A 315 3.05 19.38 -10.62
CA GLY A 315 1.86 19.66 -11.41
C GLY A 315 0.56 19.69 -10.60
N SER A 316 -0.46 20.33 -11.17
CA SER A 316 -1.79 20.44 -10.57
C SER A 316 -2.90 20.11 -11.56
N ALA A 317 -4.02 19.60 -11.05
CA ALA A 317 -5.23 19.37 -11.84
C ALA A 317 -6.50 19.53 -11.00
N THR A 318 -7.62 19.77 -11.69
CA THR A 318 -8.96 19.83 -11.11
C THR A 318 -9.83 18.83 -11.89
N ILE A 319 -10.30 17.80 -11.21
CA ILE A 319 -11.04 16.69 -11.78
C ILE A 319 -12.51 16.83 -11.34
N PRO A 320 -13.45 17.14 -12.25
CA PRO A 320 -14.87 17.21 -11.90
C PRO A 320 -15.38 15.82 -11.51
N LEU A 321 -16.00 15.73 -10.33
CA LEU A 321 -16.50 14.47 -9.79
C LEU A 321 -17.84 14.04 -10.35
N ASN A 322 -18.63 14.98 -10.89
CA ASN A 322 -19.94 14.73 -11.49
C ASN A 322 -20.82 13.81 -10.63
N LEU A 323 -21.05 14.17 -9.37
CA LEU A 323 -21.77 13.35 -8.40
C LEU A 323 -23.30 13.31 -8.61
N GLN A 324 -23.81 13.82 -9.74
CA GLN A 324 -25.23 13.96 -10.04
C GLN A 324 -25.84 12.67 -10.64
#